data_AF-A0AAJ4JPC9-F1
#
_entry.id   AF-A0AAJ4JPC9-F1
#
_cell.length_a   1.000
_cell.length_b   1.000
_cell.length_c   1.000
_cell.angle_alpha   90.00
_cell.angle_beta   90.00
_cell.angle_gamma   90.00
#
_symmetry.space_group_name_H-M   'P 1'
#
loop_
_entity.id
_entity.type
_entity.pdbx_description
1 polymer ?
#
loop_
_entity_poly.entity_id
_entity_poly.type
_entity_poly.pdbx_seq_one_letter_code
_entity_poly.pdbx_strand_id
1 'polypeptide(L)'
;MRVKVPKEVAEAFDFHHECLNGMSDDEKTLMFMTIPSARVRGKATILRNFAMENPCKYIEALINGYEPEINIQDELSNMITLWLNKPYVGNEQEDIENFAHMVTKLFQQQK
;
A
#
# COMPACT_ATOMS: atom_id res chain seq x y z
N MET A 1 -7.33 0.20 16.43
CA MET A 1 -6.13 -0.40 15.81
C MET A 1 -6.33 -0.30 14.30
N ARG A 2 -5.32 0.13 13.54
CA ARG A 2 -5.46 0.20 12.08
C ARG A 2 -5.66 -1.20 11.49
N VAL A 3 -6.41 -1.28 10.40
CA VAL A 3 -6.72 -2.53 9.73
C VAL A 3 -5.65 -2.85 8.70
N LYS A 4 -5.07 -4.04 8.77
CA LYS A 4 -4.17 -4.55 7.72
C LYS A 4 -4.99 -4.87 6.47
N VAL A 5 -4.62 -4.25 5.36
CA VAL A 5 -5.25 -4.45 4.05
C VAL A 5 -4.19 -4.74 2.99
N PRO A 6 -4.52 -5.45 1.91
CA PRO A 6 -3.57 -5.66 0.81
C PRO A 6 -2.97 -4.34 0.32
N LYS A 7 -1.70 -4.35 -0.09
CA LYS A 7 -0.98 -3.14 -0.51
C LYS A 7 -1.75 -2.33 -1.56
N GLU A 8 -2.28 -2.99 -2.59
CA GLU A 8 -3.07 -2.35 -3.64
C GLU A 8 -4.37 -1.68 -3.13
N VAL A 9 -4.96 -2.21 -2.04
CA VAL A 9 -6.13 -1.64 -1.38
C VAL A 9 -5.73 -0.38 -0.62
N ALA A 10 -4.62 -0.40 0.11
CA ALA A 10 -4.08 0.78 0.77
C ALA A 10 -3.75 1.90 -0.23
N GLU A 11 -3.06 1.58 -1.31
CA GLU A 11 -2.73 2.53 -2.40
C GLU A 11 -3.97 3.08 -3.12
N ALA A 12 -5.06 2.30 -3.15
CA ALA A 12 -6.33 2.76 -3.70
C ALA A 12 -7.05 3.71 -2.73
N PHE A 13 -7.02 3.44 -1.42
CA PHE A 13 -7.51 4.38 -0.41
C PHE A 13 -6.73 5.69 -0.44
N ASP A 14 -5.39 5.65 -0.43
CA ASP A 14 -4.54 6.84 -0.45
C ASP A 14 -4.84 7.72 -1.66
N PHE A 15 -4.95 7.12 -2.84
CA PHE A 15 -5.29 7.82 -4.08
C PHE A 15 -6.65 8.54 -3.98
N HIS A 16 -7.67 7.90 -3.40
CA HIS A 16 -8.98 8.53 -3.25
C HIS A 16 -8.96 9.61 -2.16
N HIS A 17 -8.23 9.42 -1.07
CA HIS A 17 -8.03 10.48 -0.08
C HIS A 17 -7.39 11.73 -0.70
N GLU A 18 -6.39 11.56 -1.57
CA GLU A 18 -5.77 12.66 -2.33
C GLU A 18 -6.77 13.32 -3.30
N CYS A 19 -7.55 12.53 -4.04
CA CYS A 19 -8.56 13.05 -4.97
C CYS A 19 -9.69 13.81 -4.27
N LEU A 20 -10.00 13.44 -3.02
CA LEU A 20 -11.03 14.05 -2.18
C LEU A 20 -10.44 15.11 -1.24
N ASN A 21 -9.21 15.57 -1.48
CA ASN A 21 -8.60 16.62 -0.70
C ASN A 21 -9.44 17.90 -0.76
N GLY A 22 -9.64 18.54 0.38
CA GLY A 22 -10.54 19.70 0.54
C GLY A 22 -11.99 19.35 0.90
N MET A 23 -12.40 18.07 0.86
CA MET A 23 -13.68 17.64 1.43
C MET A 23 -13.58 17.41 2.95
N SER A 24 -14.70 17.58 3.64
CA SER A 24 -14.85 17.15 5.04
C SER A 24 -14.75 15.64 5.18
N ASP A 25 -14.49 15.18 6.41
CA ASP A 25 -14.38 13.74 6.67
C ASP A 25 -15.72 13.01 6.50
N ASP A 26 -16.84 13.68 6.77
CA ASP A 26 -18.18 13.15 6.53
C ASP A 26 -18.45 12.97 5.02
N GLU A 27 -18.09 13.96 4.20
CA GLU A 27 -18.21 13.86 2.73
C GLU A 27 -17.34 12.73 2.17
N LYS A 28 -16.08 12.63 2.62
CA LYS A 28 -15.19 11.53 2.23
C LYS A 28 -15.79 10.19 2.62
N THR A 29 -16.31 10.07 3.83
CA THR A 29 -16.93 8.84 4.34
C THR A 29 -18.12 8.44 3.47
N LEU A 30 -19.01 9.37 3.15
CA LEU A 30 -20.12 9.13 2.24
C LEU A 30 -19.64 8.68 0.86
N MET A 31 -18.62 9.33 0.29
CA MET A 31 -18.03 8.94 -0.98
C MET A 31 -17.51 7.50 -0.95
N PHE A 32 -16.73 7.12 0.07
CA PHE A 32 -16.26 5.74 0.21
C PHE A 32 -17.41 4.74 0.39
N MET A 33 -18.44 5.07 1.18
CA MET A 33 -19.61 4.20 1.37
C MET A 33 -20.41 3.94 0.09
N THR A 34 -20.31 4.79 -0.93
CA THR A 34 -20.96 4.55 -2.23
C THR A 34 -20.21 3.57 -3.12
N ILE A 35 -18.90 3.37 -2.92
CA ILE A 35 -18.05 2.56 -3.78
C ILE A 35 -18.52 1.10 -3.94
N PRO A 36 -18.96 0.39 -2.87
CA PRO A 36 -19.38 -1.01 -2.99
C PRO A 36 -20.59 -1.19 -3.93
N SER A 37 -21.50 -0.21 -3.96
CA SER A 37 -22.75 -0.28 -4.73
C SER A 37 -22.70 0.47 -6.06
N ALA A 38 -21.71 1.34 -6.28
CA ALA A 38 -21.58 2.13 -7.49
C ALA A 38 -20.90 1.37 -8.65
N ARG A 39 -21.23 1.77 -9.88
CA ARG A 39 -20.48 1.35 -11.07
C ARG A 39 -19.22 2.19 -11.20
N VAL A 40 -18.14 1.71 -10.59
CA VAL A 40 -16.85 2.39 -10.54
C VAL A 40 -15.85 1.90 -11.60
N ARG A 41 -14.78 2.66 -11.82
CA ARG A 41 -13.66 2.33 -12.74
C ARG A 41 -12.31 2.69 -12.09
N GLY A 42 -11.21 2.16 -12.62
CA GLY A 42 -9.85 2.46 -12.15
C GLY A 42 -9.62 1.96 -10.71
N LYS A 43 -8.86 2.72 -9.91
CA LYS A 43 -8.52 2.37 -8.51
C LYS A 43 -9.73 2.17 -7.60
N ALA A 44 -10.88 2.80 -7.89
CA ALA A 44 -12.12 2.55 -7.17
C ALA A 44 -12.64 1.10 -7.34
N THR A 45 -12.28 0.42 -8.42
CA THR A 45 -12.64 -0.99 -8.66
C THR A 45 -11.97 -1.90 -7.63
N ILE A 46 -10.73 -1.60 -7.23
CA ILE A 46 -9.99 -2.34 -6.20
C ILE A 46 -10.74 -2.25 -4.87
N LEU A 47 -11.11 -1.02 -4.47
CA LEU A 47 -11.88 -0.79 -3.25
C LEU A 47 -13.26 -1.46 -3.30
N ARG A 48 -13.96 -1.41 -4.45
CA ARG A 48 -15.24 -2.10 -4.62
C ARG A 48 -15.11 -3.60 -4.47
N ASN A 49 -14.12 -4.23 -5.12
CA ASN A 49 -13.91 -5.67 -5.04
C ASN A 49 -13.55 -6.08 -3.61
N PHE A 50 -12.64 -5.35 -2.96
CA PHE A 50 -12.28 -5.60 -1.57
C PHE A 50 -13.48 -5.45 -0.62
N ALA A 51 -14.33 -4.45 -0.81
CA ALA A 51 -15.55 -4.27 -0.01
C ALA A 51 -16.58 -5.38 -0.23
N MET A 52 -16.67 -5.94 -1.44
CA MET A 52 -17.56 -7.06 -1.75
C MET A 52 -17.07 -8.38 -1.15
N GLU A 53 -15.76 -8.61 -1.15
CA GLU A 53 -15.13 -9.83 -0.61
C GLU A 53 -14.97 -9.77 0.90
N ASN A 54 -14.67 -8.59 1.46
CA ASN A 54 -14.35 -8.37 2.87
C ASN A 54 -15.13 -7.16 3.44
N PRO A 55 -16.47 -7.17 3.45
CA PRO A 55 -17.28 -6.00 3.80
C PRO A 55 -16.99 -5.46 5.20
N CYS A 56 -16.86 -6.33 6.20
CA CYS A 56 -16.55 -5.90 7.57
C CYS A 56 -15.18 -5.23 7.65
N LYS A 57 -14.14 -5.83 7.06
CA LYS A 57 -12.79 -5.24 7.06
C LYS A 57 -12.74 -3.91 6.33
N TYR A 58 -13.48 -3.77 5.24
CA TYR A 58 -13.58 -2.51 4.51
C TYR A 58 -14.16 -1.39 5.38
N ILE A 59 -15.28 -1.66 6.07
CA ILE A 59 -15.87 -0.70 7.00
C ILE A 59 -14.94 -0.41 8.18
N GLU A 60 -14.31 -1.43 8.75
CA GLU A 60 -13.32 -1.26 9.82
C GLU A 60 -12.14 -0.40 9.37
N ALA A 61 -11.69 -0.53 8.12
CA ALA A 61 -10.61 0.26 7.54
C ALA A 61 -11.01 1.73 7.35
N LEU A 62 -12.26 2.00 6.98
CA LEU A 62 -12.79 3.36 6.90
C LEU A 62 -12.87 4.03 8.28
N ILE A 63 -13.29 3.29 9.30
CA ILE A 63 -13.50 3.82 10.66
C ILE A 63 -12.18 3.97 11.42
N ASN A 64 -11.32 2.95 11.37
CA ASN A 64 -10.11 2.86 12.20
C ASN A 64 -8.82 3.25 11.47
N GLY A 65 -8.92 3.54 10.17
CA GLY A 65 -7.76 3.67 9.28
C GLY A 65 -7.17 2.31 8.88
N TYR A 66 -6.26 2.34 7.92
CA TYR A 66 -5.64 1.16 7.33
C TYR A 66 -4.11 1.25 7.34
N GLU A 67 -3.48 0.09 7.18
CA GLU A 67 -2.06 -0.04 6.90
C GLU A 67 -1.84 -1.16 5.86
N PRO A 68 -0.88 -1.00 4.93
CA PRO A 68 -0.61 -2.02 3.94
C PRO A 68 -0.03 -3.28 4.60
N GLU A 69 -0.51 -4.44 4.15
CA GLU A 69 0.13 -5.72 4.41
C GLU A 69 1.50 -5.72 3.74
N ILE A 70 2.55 -5.76 4.54
CA ILE A 70 3.93 -5.84 4.06
C ILE A 70 4.20 -7.31 3.72
N ASN A 71 4.16 -7.67 2.44
CA ASN A 71 4.77 -8.91 1.98
C ASN A 71 6.27 -8.69 1.79
N ILE A 72 7.03 -9.03 2.83
CA ILE A 72 8.50 -8.89 2.87
C ILE A 72 9.15 -9.61 1.69
N GLN A 73 8.58 -10.73 1.23
CA GLN A 73 9.15 -11.50 0.13
C GLN A 73 9.05 -10.73 -1.19
N ASP A 74 7.92 -10.08 -1.44
CA ASP A 74 7.72 -9.26 -2.65
C ASP A 74 8.57 -7.98 -2.59
N GLU A 75 8.68 -7.36 -1.42
CA GLU A 75 9.52 -6.18 -1.22
C GLU A 75 11.00 -6.50 -1.43
N LEU A 76 11.49 -7.60 -0.85
CA LEU A 76 12.85 -8.09 -1.03
C LEU A 76 13.11 -8.48 -2.49
N SER A 77 12.16 -9.16 -3.14
CA SER A 77 12.27 -9.55 -4.55
C SER A 77 12.40 -8.32 -5.46
N ASN A 78 11.60 -7.28 -5.21
CA ASN A 78 11.70 -6.01 -5.94
C ASN A 78 13.04 -5.31 -5.70
N MET A 79 13.53 -5.28 -4.44
CA MET A 79 14.84 -4.69 -4.12
C MET A 79 15.98 -5.42 -4.84
N ILE A 80 15.98 -6.76 -4.82
CA ILE A 80 16.98 -7.58 -5.54
C ILE A 80 16.89 -7.31 -7.04
N THR A 81 15.68 -7.29 -7.60
CA THR A 81 15.47 -7.05 -9.04
C THR A 81 15.93 -5.66 -9.45
N LEU A 82 15.65 -4.61 -8.67
CA LEU A 82 16.14 -3.26 -8.91
C LEU A 82 17.68 -3.21 -8.83
N TRP A 83 18.28 -3.89 -7.86
CA TRP A 83 19.74 -3.93 -7.70
C TRP A 83 20.43 -4.67 -8.85
N LEU A 84 19.88 -5.80 -9.32
CA LEU A 84 20.41 -6.55 -10.45
C LEU A 84 20.33 -5.80 -11.79
N ASN A 85 19.34 -4.89 -11.93
CA ASN A 85 19.10 -4.16 -13.17
C ASN A 85 19.77 -2.78 -13.23
N LYS A 86 20.35 -2.28 -12.13
CA LYS A 86 21.06 -1.00 -12.13
C LYS A 86 22.56 -1.22 -12.44
N PRO A 87 23.21 -0.32 -13.19
CA PRO A 87 24.67 -0.27 -13.23
C PRO A 87 25.22 0.03 -11.82
N TYR A 88 26.40 -0.50 -11.50
CA TYR A 88 27.09 -0.16 -10.26
C TYR A 88 27.32 1.35 -10.17
N VAL A 89 27.08 1.92 -8.99
CA VAL A 89 27.35 3.32 -8.70
C VAL A 89 28.64 3.39 -7.88
N GLY A 90 29.72 3.89 -8.48
CA GLY A 90 31.02 3.97 -7.82
C GLY A 90 31.78 2.63 -7.81
N ASN A 91 32.34 2.26 -6.66
CA ASN A 91 33.04 0.98 -6.48
C ASN A 91 32.02 -0.16 -6.30
N GLU A 92 32.21 -1.25 -7.06
CA GLU A 92 31.35 -2.44 -7.01
C GLU A 92 31.21 -3.02 -5.59
N GLN A 93 32.31 -3.10 -4.84
CA GLN A 93 32.32 -3.64 -3.47
C GLN A 93 31.50 -2.77 -2.52
N GLU A 94 31.65 -1.44 -2.62
CA GLU A 94 30.87 -0.50 -1.80
C GLU A 94 29.38 -0.55 -2.16
N ASP A 95 29.03 -0.70 -3.45
CA ASP A 95 27.63 -0.81 -3.88
C ASP A 95 26.98 -2.12 -3.41
N ILE A 96 27.74 -3.23 -3.37
CA ILE A 96 27.30 -4.50 -2.76
C ILE A 96 27.09 -4.36 -1.26
N GLU A 97 28.02 -3.74 -0.54
CA GLU A 97 27.92 -3.54 0.92
C GLU A 97 26.74 -2.63 1.27
N ASN A 98 26.52 -1.56 0.51
CA ASN A 98 25.37 -0.67 0.67
C ASN A 98 24.04 -1.40 0.47
N PHE A 99 23.96 -2.30 -0.52
CA PHE A 99 22.78 -3.14 -0.72
C PHE A 99 22.56 -4.11 0.44
N ALA A 100 23.61 -4.80 0.89
CA ALA A 100 23.54 -5.71 2.03
C ALA A 100 23.08 -4.98 3.31
N HIS A 101 23.54 -3.75 3.52
CA HIS A 101 23.11 -2.91 4.64
C HIS A 101 21.63 -2.54 4.53
N MET A 102 21.15 -2.18 3.34
CA MET A 102 19.75 -1.85 3.08
C MET A 102 18.81 -3.03 3.37
N VAL A 103 19.17 -4.24 2.89
CA VAL A 103 18.42 -5.48 3.15
C VAL A 103 18.42 -5.80 4.64
N THR A 104 19.57 -5.70 5.31
CA THR A 104 19.67 -5.97 6.75
C THR A 104 18.79 -5.03 7.58
N LYS A 105 18.73 -3.75 7.21
CA LYS A 105 17.88 -2.76 7.87
C LYS A 105 16.38 -3.08 7.73
N LEU A 106 15.96 -3.58 6.57
CA LEU A 106 14.58 -4.00 6.33
C LEU A 106 14.14 -5.10 7.33
N PHE A 107 15.01 -6.09 7.57
CA PHE A 107 14.74 -7.15 8.56
C PHE A 107 14.77 -6.66 10.01
N GLN A 108 15.51 -5.60 10.33
CA GLN A 108 15.56 -5.03 11.68
C GLN A 108 14.34 -4.19 12.03
N GLN A 109 13.71 -3.53 11.05
CA GLN A 109 12.50 -2.70 11.24
C GLN A 109 11.23 -3.52 11.50
N GLN A 110 11.30 -4.83 11.35
CA GLN A 110 10.19 -5.78 11.54
C GLN A 110 10.19 -6.45 12.94
N LYS A 111 11.18 -6.14 13.81
CA LYS A 111 11.22 -6.55 15.21
C LYS A 111 10.63 -5.48 16.12
#